data_AF-A0A814JZG8-F1
#
_entry.id   AF-A0A814JZG8-F1
#
_cell.length_a   1.000
_cell.length_b   1.000
_cell.length_c   1.000
_cell.angle_alpha   90.00
_cell.angle_beta   90.00
_cell.angle_gamma   90.00
#
_symmetry.space_group_name_H-M   'P 1'
#
loop_
_entity.id
_entity.type
_entity.pdbx_description
1 polymer ?
#
loop_
_entity_poly.entity_id
_entity_poly.type
_entity_poly.pdbx_seq_one_letter_code
_entity_poly.pdbx_strand_id
1 'polypeptide(L)'
;MHSFLVLFVLVGVAIADKCGSNCPSGKCPSCPCGSTRRMLDSATWCSKFTGWNQACCRCIVSKESGGNANAINYNGAKFGYDVGLWQINQYYNWRSCNRGNAPCDPNANLECAKQVWRAGGNSFKQWSTAKLCGC
;
A
#
# COMPACT_ATOMS: atom_id res chain seq x y z
N MET A 1 25.68 -17.28 -47.26
CA MET A 1 26.56 -16.52 -46.34
C MET A 1 26.37 -15.06 -46.73
N HIS A 2 25.63 -14.22 -46.02
CA HIS A 2 25.95 -13.67 -44.69
C HIS A 2 24.67 -13.29 -43.93
N SER A 3 24.58 -13.74 -42.68
CA SER A 3 23.62 -13.28 -41.67
C SER A 3 23.91 -11.85 -41.22
N PHE A 4 22.89 -11.05 -40.91
CA PHE A 4 22.92 -10.02 -39.85
C PHE A 4 21.47 -9.72 -39.42
N LEU A 5 20.98 -10.38 -38.38
CA LEU A 5 20.92 -9.95 -36.96
C LEU A 5 19.79 -8.95 -36.68
N VAL A 6 18.71 -9.52 -36.16
CA VAL A 6 17.53 -8.88 -35.58
C VAL A 6 17.95 -8.11 -34.33
N LEU A 7 17.67 -6.80 -34.29
CA LEU A 7 17.77 -6.01 -33.06
C LEU A 7 16.36 -5.73 -32.53
N PHE A 8 15.86 -6.64 -31.69
CA PHE A 8 14.70 -6.36 -30.84
C PHE A 8 15.13 -5.33 -29.78
N VAL A 9 14.75 -4.08 -29.97
CA VAL A 9 14.84 -3.06 -28.93
C VAL A 9 13.76 -3.35 -27.90
N LEU A 10 14.12 -4.14 -26.87
CA LEU A 10 13.34 -4.27 -25.65
C LEU A 10 13.42 -2.93 -24.91
N VAL A 11 12.43 -2.06 -25.12
CA VAL A 11 12.17 -0.92 -24.24
C VAL A 11 11.65 -1.49 -22.92
N GLY A 12 12.57 -1.87 -22.04
CA GLY A 12 12.26 -2.15 -20.65
C GLY A 12 11.84 -0.83 -19.99
N VAL A 13 10.53 -0.60 -19.88
CA VAL A 13 9.99 0.48 -19.05
C VAL A 13 10.32 0.09 -17.61
N ALA A 14 11.42 0.64 -17.08
CA ALA A 14 11.67 0.68 -15.66
C ALA A 14 10.52 1.49 -15.04
N ILE A 15 9.52 0.80 -14.48
CA ILE A 15 8.50 1.42 -13.66
C ILE A 15 9.23 1.82 -12.38
N ALA A 16 9.82 3.01 -12.38
CA ALA A 16 10.38 3.58 -11.16
C ALA A 16 9.26 3.61 -10.14
N ASP A 17 9.45 2.97 -8.98
CA ASP A 17 8.57 3.09 -7.82
C ASP A 17 8.38 4.58 -7.54
N LYS A 18 7.26 5.14 -8.00
CA LYS A 18 7.08 6.60 -8.03
C LYS A 18 7.10 7.20 -6.63
N CYS A 19 6.93 6.39 -5.59
CA CYS A 19 6.99 6.85 -4.21
C CYS A 19 7.96 6.07 -3.31
N GLY A 20 8.47 4.89 -3.68
CA GLY A 20 9.48 4.19 -2.88
C GLY A 20 9.09 4.01 -1.40
N SER A 21 7.82 3.69 -1.12
CA SER A 21 7.25 3.50 0.22
C SER A 21 7.27 4.72 1.14
N ASN A 22 7.45 5.93 0.60
CA ASN A 22 7.34 7.22 1.29
C ASN A 22 7.07 8.34 0.24
N CYS A 23 7.31 9.62 0.56
CA CYS A 23 7.45 10.67 -0.44
C CYS A 23 8.89 11.20 -0.52
N PRO A 24 9.87 10.41 -1.02
CA PRO A 24 11.24 10.85 -1.14
C PRO A 24 11.36 11.90 -2.25
N SER A 25 11.46 13.16 -1.84
CA SER A 25 11.89 14.34 -2.61
C SER A 25 11.43 14.38 -4.08
N GLY A 26 10.11 14.41 -4.32
CA GLY A 26 9.56 14.80 -5.62
C GLY A 26 9.33 13.68 -6.63
N LYS A 27 9.48 12.40 -6.25
CA LYS A 27 9.11 11.29 -7.13
C LYS A 27 7.59 11.07 -7.24
N CYS A 28 6.84 11.50 -6.22
CA CYS A 28 5.37 11.48 -6.21
C CYS A 28 4.79 12.83 -6.67
N PRO A 29 3.64 12.84 -7.36
CA PRO A 29 2.94 14.10 -7.68
C PRO A 29 2.48 14.87 -6.44
N SER A 30 2.17 14.18 -5.35
CA SER A 30 1.88 14.79 -4.05
C SER A 30 2.28 13.85 -2.89
N CYS A 31 2.41 14.42 -1.70
CA CYS A 31 2.79 13.72 -0.47
C CYS A 31 1.67 13.82 0.58
N PRO A 32 0.52 13.14 0.41
CA PRO A 32 -0.64 13.35 1.28
C PRO A 32 -0.39 13.02 2.75
N CYS A 33 0.57 12.12 3.04
CA CYS A 33 0.97 11.75 4.40
C CYS A 33 2.33 12.34 4.83
N GLY A 34 2.79 13.38 4.13
CA GLY A 34 4.09 14.01 4.36
C GLY A 34 5.25 13.26 3.71
N SER A 35 6.47 13.75 3.98
CA SER A 35 7.72 13.24 3.41
C SER A 35 8.60 12.48 4.40
N THR A 36 8.23 12.45 5.68
CA THR A 36 8.98 11.77 6.74
C THR A 36 8.43 10.37 6.96
N ARG A 37 9.33 9.39 7.12
CA ARG A 37 8.94 8.04 7.57
C ARG A 37 8.45 8.08 9.01
N ARG A 38 7.43 7.30 9.31
CA ARG A 38 6.93 7.07 10.68
C ARG A 38 6.84 5.57 10.91
N MET A 39 7.92 4.99 11.41
CA MET A 39 7.99 3.55 11.67
C MET A 39 7.19 3.20 12.92
N LEU A 40 6.23 2.30 12.78
CA LEU A 40 5.43 1.78 13.89
C LEU A 40 5.55 0.25 13.91
N ASP A 41 5.50 -0.32 15.11
CA ASP A 41 5.55 -1.77 15.29
C ASP A 41 4.27 -2.44 14.78
N SER A 42 4.40 -3.34 13.80
CA SER A 42 3.25 -4.00 13.18
C SER A 42 2.52 -4.91 14.15
N ALA A 43 3.23 -5.55 15.11
CA ALA A 43 2.61 -6.41 16.09
C ALA A 43 1.66 -5.61 17.01
N THR A 44 2.10 -4.43 17.47
CA THR A 44 1.31 -3.50 18.29
C THR A 44 0.08 -2.98 17.55
N TRP A 45 0.19 -2.70 16.25
CA TRP A 45 -0.94 -2.18 15.48
C TRP A 45 -1.94 -3.27 15.08
N CYS A 46 -1.46 -4.46 14.74
CA CYS A 46 -2.30 -5.61 14.45
C CYS A 46 -3.06 -6.12 15.69
N SER A 47 -2.48 -6.01 16.88
CA SER A 47 -3.14 -6.46 18.12
C SER A 47 -4.31 -5.57 18.55
N LYS A 48 -4.41 -4.33 18.03
CA LYS A 48 -5.53 -3.42 18.32
C LYS A 48 -6.87 -3.94 17.81
N PHE A 49 -6.87 -4.95 16.94
CA PHE A 49 -8.09 -5.60 16.47
C PHE A 49 -7.94 -7.11 16.48
N THR A 50 -8.72 -7.78 17.32
CA THR A 50 -8.66 -9.23 17.55
C THR A 50 -9.33 -10.06 16.45
N GLY A 51 -10.11 -9.44 15.56
CA GLY A 51 -10.76 -10.15 14.46
C GLY A 51 -9.81 -10.62 13.36
N TRP A 52 -8.57 -10.13 13.35
CA TRP A 52 -7.57 -10.53 12.36
C TRP A 52 -6.73 -11.71 12.83
N ASN A 53 -6.45 -12.62 11.90
CA ASN A 53 -5.30 -13.50 12.04
C ASN A 53 -4.04 -12.62 12.18
N GLN A 54 -3.37 -12.74 13.33
CA GLN A 54 -2.28 -11.84 13.69
C GLN A 54 -1.03 -12.05 12.82
N ALA A 55 -0.77 -13.28 12.37
CA ALA A 55 0.33 -13.56 11.45
C ALA A 55 0.07 -12.91 10.07
N CYS A 56 -1.17 -13.04 9.57
CA CYS A 56 -1.60 -12.40 8.33
C CYS A 56 -1.45 -10.88 8.39
N CYS A 57 -1.98 -10.25 9.43
CA CYS A 57 -1.91 -8.80 9.56
C CYS A 57 -0.45 -8.31 9.58
N ARG A 58 0.42 -8.95 10.35
CA ARG A 58 1.85 -8.57 10.44
C ARG A 58 2.56 -8.74 9.11
N CYS A 59 2.30 -9.83 8.40
CA CYS A 59 2.88 -10.06 7.07
C CYS A 59 2.41 -9.01 6.05
N ILE A 60 1.10 -8.71 6.03
CA ILE A 60 0.54 -7.69 5.13
C ILE A 60 1.16 -6.34 5.43
N VAL A 61 1.17 -5.86 6.69
CA VAL A 61 1.80 -4.57 7.03
C VAL A 61 3.29 -4.55 6.64
N SER A 62 4.00 -5.67 6.80
CA SER A 62 5.40 -5.78 6.40
C SER A 62 5.59 -5.67 4.88
N LYS A 63 4.71 -6.29 4.07
CA LYS A 63 4.79 -6.24 2.60
C LYS A 63 4.28 -4.94 2.01
N GLU A 64 3.22 -4.38 2.59
CA GLU A 64 2.54 -3.19 2.10
C GLU A 64 3.33 -1.92 2.42
N SER A 65 3.81 -1.77 3.66
CA SER A 65 4.43 -0.52 4.12
C SER A 65 5.78 -0.70 4.81
N GLY A 66 6.19 -1.93 5.10
CA GLY A 66 7.32 -2.20 5.97
C GLY A 66 7.13 -1.65 7.40
N GLY A 67 5.89 -1.39 7.82
CA GLY A 67 5.59 -0.72 9.09
C GLY A 67 5.71 0.81 9.06
N ASN A 68 5.88 1.43 7.89
CA ASN A 68 5.87 2.89 7.76
C ASN A 68 4.43 3.42 7.68
N ALA A 69 3.95 4.08 8.73
CA ALA A 69 2.61 4.66 8.78
C ALA A 69 2.40 5.86 7.86
N ASN A 70 3.48 6.44 7.33
CA ASN A 70 3.43 7.46 6.29
C ASN A 70 3.79 6.89 4.91
N ALA A 71 3.76 5.56 4.74
CA ALA A 71 4.02 4.96 3.44
C ALA A 71 3.02 5.45 2.41
N ILE A 72 3.52 5.84 1.24
CA ILE A 72 2.74 6.28 0.10
C ILE A 72 3.19 5.46 -1.10
N ASN A 73 2.23 4.93 -1.83
CA ASN A 73 2.44 4.37 -3.16
C ASN A 73 1.51 5.09 -4.16
N TYR A 74 2.02 5.46 -5.33
CA TYR A 74 1.24 6.13 -6.37
C TYR A 74 1.07 5.23 -7.59
N ASN A 75 -0.16 4.78 -7.81
CA ASN A 75 -0.52 3.83 -8.86
C ASN A 75 -0.90 4.54 -10.18
N GLY A 76 -0.58 5.82 -10.32
CA GLY A 76 -0.94 6.62 -11.48
C GLY A 76 -2.30 7.32 -11.35
N ALA A 77 -2.57 8.25 -12.27
CA ALA A 77 -3.72 9.15 -12.18
C ALA A 77 -5.09 8.45 -12.18
N LYS A 78 -5.16 7.21 -12.66
CA LYS A 78 -6.40 6.41 -12.71
C LYS A 78 -6.64 5.56 -11.46
N PHE A 79 -5.57 5.22 -10.72
CA PHE A 79 -5.63 4.29 -9.57
C PHE A 79 -5.27 4.96 -8.24
N GLY A 80 -4.75 6.19 -8.29
CA GLY A 80 -4.61 7.06 -7.12
C GLY A 80 -3.47 6.63 -6.22
N TYR A 81 -3.61 6.94 -4.93
CA TYR A 81 -2.64 6.62 -3.90
C TYR A 81 -3.08 5.47 -3.01
N ASP A 82 -2.13 4.65 -2.57
CA ASP A 82 -2.26 3.80 -1.39
C ASP A 82 -1.47 4.42 -0.23
N VAL A 83 -2.04 4.45 0.98
CA VAL A 83 -1.39 5.10 2.12
C VAL A 83 -1.44 4.33 3.43
N GLY A 84 -0.42 4.55 4.24
CA GLY A 84 -0.30 4.09 5.62
C GLY A 84 0.04 2.61 5.75
N LEU A 85 -0.14 2.08 6.96
CA LEU A 85 0.32 0.75 7.36
C LEU A 85 -0.24 -0.38 6.48
N TRP A 86 -1.52 -0.28 6.14
CA TRP A 86 -2.23 -1.28 5.31
C TRP A 86 -2.42 -0.84 3.85
N GLN A 87 -1.75 0.23 3.40
CA GLN A 87 -1.82 0.74 2.03
C GLN A 87 -3.26 0.88 1.52
N ILE A 88 -4.05 1.71 2.22
CA ILE A 88 -5.46 1.91 1.90
C ILE A 88 -5.59 2.76 0.64
N ASN A 89 -6.34 2.28 -0.35
CA ASN A 89 -6.44 2.93 -1.66
C ASN A 89 -7.42 4.12 -1.70
N GLN A 90 -7.01 5.18 -2.39
CA GLN A 90 -7.74 6.43 -2.55
C GLN A 90 -9.11 6.27 -3.19
N TYR A 91 -9.17 5.64 -4.36
CA TYR A 91 -10.41 5.59 -5.12
C TYR A 91 -11.38 4.55 -4.59
N TYR A 92 -10.87 3.45 -4.03
CA TYR A 92 -11.72 2.37 -3.54
C TYR A 92 -12.20 2.57 -2.10
N ASN A 93 -11.44 3.29 -1.25
CA ASN A 93 -11.71 3.24 0.20
C ASN A 93 -11.81 4.60 0.88
N TRP A 94 -11.05 5.62 0.49
CA TRP A 94 -10.98 6.85 1.30
C TRP A 94 -12.32 7.54 1.45
N ARG A 95 -13.17 7.53 0.40
CA ARG A 95 -14.51 8.13 0.46
C ARG A 95 -15.38 7.48 1.52
N SER A 96 -15.38 6.16 1.61
CA SER A 96 -16.22 5.43 2.56
C SER A 96 -15.65 5.44 3.97
N CYS A 97 -14.34 5.35 4.13
CA CYS A 97 -13.73 5.14 5.45
C CYS A 97 -13.17 6.41 6.10
N ASN A 98 -12.84 7.44 5.32
CA ASN A 98 -12.23 8.67 5.83
C ASN A 98 -12.73 9.94 5.12
N ARG A 99 -14.00 9.93 4.66
CA ARG A 99 -14.69 11.08 4.05
C ARG A 99 -13.95 11.68 2.84
N GLY A 100 -13.21 10.85 2.12
CA GLY A 100 -12.42 11.24 0.93
C GLY A 100 -11.00 11.72 1.25
N ASN A 101 -10.63 11.87 2.52
CA ASN A 101 -9.31 12.29 2.94
C ASN A 101 -8.34 11.11 3.03
N ALA A 102 -7.05 11.37 2.82
CA ALA A 102 -6.01 10.38 3.04
C ALA A 102 -5.97 9.94 4.53
N PRO A 103 -6.15 8.65 4.86
CA PRO A 103 -6.08 8.17 6.24
C PRO A 103 -4.62 8.02 6.69
N CYS A 104 -3.92 9.16 6.81
CA CYS A 104 -2.52 9.24 7.22
C CYS A 104 -2.32 9.14 8.75
N ASP A 105 -3.37 9.44 9.53
CA ASP A 105 -3.37 9.10 10.94
C ASP A 105 -3.46 7.57 11.10
N PRO A 106 -2.59 6.94 11.90
CA PRO A 106 -2.58 5.48 12.07
C PRO A 106 -3.90 4.90 12.59
N ASN A 107 -4.67 5.62 13.42
CA ASN A 107 -5.97 5.13 13.88
C ASN A 107 -7.01 5.21 12.74
N ALA A 108 -7.01 6.30 11.97
CA ALA A 108 -7.86 6.38 10.76
C ALA A 108 -7.50 5.28 9.75
N ASN A 109 -6.21 5.00 9.56
CA ASN A 109 -5.73 3.92 8.69
C ASN A 109 -6.20 2.55 9.17
N LEU A 110 -6.13 2.29 10.47
CA LEU A 110 -6.64 1.06 11.11
C LEU A 110 -8.15 0.90 10.91
N GLU A 111 -8.94 1.95 11.13
CA GLU A 111 -10.39 1.87 10.94
C GLU A 111 -10.76 1.64 9.47
N CYS A 112 -10.04 2.27 8.53
CA CYS A 112 -10.17 1.96 7.11
C CYS A 112 -9.84 0.49 6.80
N ALA A 113 -8.72 -0.03 7.30
CA ALA A 113 -8.31 -1.42 7.10
C ALA A 113 -9.37 -2.40 7.63
N LYS A 114 -9.95 -2.14 8.80
CA LYS A 114 -11.05 -2.96 9.34
C LYS A 114 -12.26 -2.98 8.41
N GLN A 115 -12.61 -1.86 7.78
CA GLN A 115 -13.71 -1.81 6.81
C GLN A 115 -13.40 -2.61 5.54
N VAL A 116 -12.19 -2.48 4.97
CA VAL A 116 -11.78 -3.25 3.79
C VAL A 116 -11.79 -4.75 4.08
N TRP A 117 -11.31 -5.15 5.26
CA TRP A 117 -11.35 -6.55 5.71
C TRP A 117 -12.78 -7.09 5.85
N ARG A 118 -13.71 -6.30 6.41
CA ARG A 118 -15.13 -6.67 6.50
C ARG A 118 -15.77 -6.80 5.11
N ALA A 119 -15.51 -5.85 4.21
CA ALA A 119 -15.95 -5.93 2.81
C ALA A 119 -15.36 -7.14 2.07
N GLY A 120 -14.18 -7.61 2.51
CA GLY A 120 -13.57 -8.87 2.11
C GLY A 120 -14.26 -10.13 2.66
N GLY A 121 -15.38 -10.02 3.37
CA GLY A 121 -16.02 -11.14 4.04
C GLY A 121 -15.20 -11.63 5.24
N ASN A 122 -14.69 -10.69 6.04
CA ASN A 122 -13.85 -10.97 7.20
C ASN A 122 -12.54 -11.71 6.84
N SER A 123 -11.92 -11.31 5.72
CA SER A 123 -10.66 -11.87 5.24
C SER A 123 -9.77 -10.81 4.61
N PHE A 124 -8.48 -11.11 4.47
CA PHE A 124 -7.52 -10.22 3.81
C PHE A 124 -7.53 -10.32 2.28
N LYS A 125 -8.50 -11.00 1.66
CA LYS A 125 -8.53 -11.26 0.21
C LYS A 125 -8.51 -10.02 -0.70
N GLN A 126 -8.81 -8.83 -0.16
CA GLN A 126 -8.76 -7.55 -0.88
C GLN A 126 -7.33 -7.01 -1.01
N TRP A 127 -6.40 -7.49 -0.20
CA TRP A 127 -4.98 -7.17 -0.33
C TRP A 127 -4.34 -8.14 -1.30
N SER A 128 -3.71 -7.63 -2.35
CA SER A 128 -2.96 -8.45 -3.31
C SER A 128 -1.80 -9.21 -2.64
N THR A 129 -1.26 -8.67 -1.53
CA THR A 129 -0.23 -9.29 -0.71
C THR A 129 -0.72 -10.47 0.14
N ALA A 130 -2.03 -10.66 0.30
CA ALA A 130 -2.60 -11.74 1.11
C ALA A 130 -2.10 -13.12 0.64
N LYS A 131 -2.10 -13.35 -0.68
CA LYS A 131 -1.58 -14.60 -1.27
C LYS A 131 -0.11 -14.87 -0.92
N LEU A 132 0.72 -13.82 -0.86
CA LEU A 132 2.12 -13.93 -0.46
C LEU A 132 2.29 -14.24 1.03
N CYS A 133 1.28 -13.93 1.83
CA CYS A 133 1.24 -14.14 3.27
C CYS A 133 0.54 -15.43 3.70
N GLY A 134 0.01 -16.21 2.76
CA GLY A 134 -0.80 -17.41 3.09
C GLY A 134 -2.16 -17.05 3.71
N CYS A 135 -2.71 -15.91 3.29
CA CYS A 135 -4.00 -15.34 3.67
C CYS A 135 -4.85 -15.17 2.40
#